data_AF-A0A0V0UZ08-F1
#
_entry.id   AF-A0A0V0UZ08-F1
#
_cell.length_a   1.000
_cell.length_b   1.000
_cell.length_c   1.000
_cell.angle_alpha   90.00
_cell.angle_beta   90.00
_cell.angle_gamma   90.00
#
_symmetry.space_group_name_H-M   'P 1'
#
loop_
_entity.id
_entity.type
_entity.pdbx_description
1 polymer ?
#
loop_
_entity_poly.entity_id
_entity_poly.type
_entity_poly.pdbx_seq_one_letter_code
_entity_poly.pdbx_strand_id
1 'polypeptide(L)'
;MPSRKRESERKGNPPVSTGPSPFSDECPNSAVEELNEPARGSGSLQRCVMENDVDEEIFKLLDCMNEQIHLKLILERKMKECWMAMAKARESMGSLLNISVVNLDSTSTVDVEKGVNFILRQRDDDFSRKQMFKKFGLFTPIHLVTAQKHSIAAINLVCNIASNQTQLVQDMAKYAEHDLKRL
;
A
#
# COMPACT_ATOMS: atom_id res chain seq x y z
N MET A 1 9.00 -35.42 53.06
CA MET A 1 7.73 -34.74 53.42
C MET A 1 7.70 -34.51 54.93
N PRO A 2 7.04 -33.48 55.50
CA PRO A 2 6.27 -32.39 54.88
C PRO A 2 6.39 -30.99 55.55
N SER A 3 6.13 -29.92 54.78
CA SER A 3 5.44 -28.66 55.17
C SER A 3 5.67 -27.66 54.03
N ARG A 4 4.66 -26.95 53.49
CA ARG A 4 3.60 -26.22 54.17
C ARG A 4 2.43 -26.00 53.19
N LYS A 5 1.21 -26.19 53.69
CA LYS A 5 -0.07 -25.90 53.02
C LYS A 5 -0.30 -24.38 52.87
N ARG A 6 -1.00 -23.97 51.81
CA ARG A 6 -2.20 -23.11 51.89
C ARG A 6 -2.94 -23.04 50.54
N GLU A 7 -4.26 -23.05 50.68
CA GLU A 7 -5.29 -23.19 49.65
C GLU A 7 -5.74 -21.85 49.06
N SER A 8 -6.48 -21.98 47.94
CA SER A 8 -7.70 -21.25 47.60
C SER A 8 -7.67 -20.11 46.57
N GLU A 9 -8.17 -20.49 45.38
CA GLU A 9 -9.28 -19.90 44.62
C GLU A 9 -9.27 -18.46 44.06
N ARG A 10 -9.56 -18.44 42.74
CA ARG A 10 -10.49 -17.57 41.99
C ARG A 10 -10.27 -16.06 42.04
N LYS A 11 -9.79 -15.52 40.92
CA LYS A 11 -10.02 -14.13 40.53
C LYS A 11 -10.94 -14.11 39.31
N GLY A 12 -12.25 -14.11 39.57
CA GLY A 12 -13.26 -13.71 38.60
C GLY A 12 -13.21 -12.20 38.42
N ASN A 13 -13.25 -11.74 37.17
CA ASN A 13 -13.40 -10.31 36.88
C ASN A 13 -14.84 -9.89 37.23
N PRO A 14 -15.05 -8.70 37.82
CA PRO A 14 -16.37 -8.23 38.20
C PRO A 14 -17.22 -7.88 36.95
N PRO A 15 -18.55 -8.02 37.01
CA PRO A 15 -19.45 -7.55 35.97
C PRO A 15 -19.48 -6.02 35.94
N VAL A 16 -19.20 -5.43 34.79
CA VAL A 16 -19.42 -4.00 34.53
C VAL A 16 -20.93 -3.77 34.43
N SER A 17 -21.47 -3.04 35.40
CA SER A 17 -22.84 -2.55 35.42
C SER A 17 -22.98 -1.35 34.48
N THR A 18 -23.51 -1.57 33.28
CA THR A 18 -24.04 -0.48 32.45
C THR A 18 -25.47 -0.19 32.91
N GLY A 19 -25.63 0.62 33.96
CA GLY A 19 -26.92 1.21 34.29
C GLY A 19 -27.34 2.20 33.21
N PRO A 20 -28.64 2.28 32.85
CA PRO A 20 -29.11 3.26 31.87
C PRO A 20 -29.02 4.68 32.41
N SER A 21 -28.48 5.58 31.58
CA SER A 21 -28.37 7.01 31.85
C SER A 21 -29.76 7.68 31.86
N PRO A 22 -30.11 8.47 32.89
CA PRO A 22 -31.43 9.07 33.04
C PRO A 22 -31.45 10.45 32.37
N PHE A 23 -31.44 10.49 31.04
CA PHE A 23 -31.71 11.72 30.30
C PHE A 23 -32.46 11.38 29.03
N SER A 24 -33.78 11.42 29.10
CA SER A 24 -34.64 11.86 27.99
C SER A 24 -35.95 12.31 28.61
N ASP A 25 -36.09 13.62 28.63
CA ASP A 25 -37.26 14.35 29.09
C ASP A 25 -38.53 13.88 28.41
N GLU A 26 -39.59 13.95 29.21
CA GLU A 26 -40.98 13.75 28.86
C GLU A 26 -41.33 14.45 27.54
N CYS A 27 -41.98 13.71 26.64
CA CYS A 27 -42.61 14.25 25.44
C CYS A 27 -44.05 14.64 25.82
N PRO A 28 -44.42 15.94 25.89
CA PRO A 28 -45.80 16.34 25.99
C PRO A 28 -46.32 16.66 24.59
N ASN A 29 -47.13 15.73 24.09
CA ASN A 29 -48.27 15.94 23.19
C ASN A 29 -48.64 17.40 22.88
N SER A 30 -48.58 17.76 21.59
CA SER A 30 -49.27 18.93 21.04
C SER A 30 -49.72 18.68 19.60
N ALA A 31 -51.02 18.87 19.42
CA ALA A 31 -51.87 18.80 18.24
C ALA A 31 -51.24 19.10 16.87
N VAL A 32 -51.68 18.30 15.90
CA VAL A 32 -51.71 18.59 14.46
C VAL A 32 -52.46 19.91 14.23
N GLU A 33 -51.76 20.92 13.71
CA GLU A 33 -52.40 22.03 13.01
C GLU A 33 -51.63 22.29 11.71
N GLU A 34 -52.35 22.09 10.63
CA GLU A 34 -51.93 22.14 9.23
C GLU A 34 -51.73 23.61 8.83
N LEU A 35 -50.49 24.04 8.59
CA LEU A 35 -50.20 25.33 7.95
C LEU A 35 -49.47 25.10 6.61
N ASN A 36 -50.23 25.29 5.54
CA ASN A 36 -49.78 25.34 4.16
C ASN A 36 -48.92 26.60 3.93
N GLU A 37 -47.61 26.44 3.81
CA GLU A 37 -46.68 27.48 3.35
C GLU A 37 -46.03 27.02 2.02
N PRO A 38 -46.01 27.85 0.96
CA PRO A 38 -45.47 27.45 -0.33
C PRO A 38 -43.94 27.38 -0.27
N ALA A 39 -43.39 26.25 -0.73
CA ALA A 39 -41.95 25.98 -0.78
C ALA A 39 -41.16 27.04 -1.58
N ARG A 40 -40.71 28.10 -0.91
CA ARG A 40 -39.60 28.95 -1.37
C ARG A 40 -38.29 28.28 -0.98
N GLY A 41 -37.78 27.40 -1.84
CA GLY A 41 -36.56 26.68 -1.51
C GLY A 41 -35.87 25.92 -2.64
N SER A 42 -36.14 26.20 -3.91
CA SER A 42 -35.47 25.53 -5.04
C SER A 42 -34.01 25.97 -5.27
N GLY A 43 -33.32 26.43 -4.21
CA GLY A 43 -31.94 26.92 -4.26
C GLY A 43 -30.95 26.10 -3.43
N SER A 44 -31.40 25.15 -2.60
CA SER A 44 -30.51 24.38 -1.71
C SER A 44 -29.92 23.12 -2.35
N LEU A 45 -30.59 22.52 -3.35
CA LEU A 45 -30.11 21.30 -4.00
C LEU A 45 -28.87 21.51 -4.87
N GLN A 46 -28.59 22.74 -5.31
CA GLN A 46 -27.38 23.02 -6.10
C GLN A 46 -26.10 23.00 -5.23
N ARG A 47 -26.21 23.24 -3.91
CA ARG A 47 -25.05 23.29 -3.00
C ARG A 47 -24.56 21.90 -2.62
N CYS A 48 -25.47 20.96 -2.39
CA CYS A 48 -25.13 19.59 -1.99
C CYS A 48 -24.46 18.78 -3.10
N VAL A 49 -24.59 19.18 -4.37
CA VAL A 49 -23.96 18.46 -5.50
C VAL A 49 -22.48 18.83 -5.65
N MET A 50 -22.07 20.01 -5.18
CA MET A 50 -20.69 20.52 -5.31
C MET A 50 -19.75 20.05 -4.18
N GLU A 51 -20.29 19.57 -3.06
CA GLU A 51 -19.50 19.10 -1.91
C GLU A 51 -18.96 17.67 -2.10
N ASN A 52 -19.65 16.82 -2.87
CA ASN A 52 -19.22 15.42 -3.11
C ASN A 52 -17.95 15.30 -3.96
N ASP A 53 -17.62 16.30 -4.79
CA ASP A 53 -16.48 16.24 -5.71
C ASP A 53 -15.15 16.39 -4.96
N VAL A 54 -15.13 17.21 -3.91
CA VAL A 54 -13.92 17.44 -3.11
C VAL A 54 -13.62 16.29 -2.17
N ASP A 55 -14.64 15.70 -1.55
CA ASP A 55 -14.46 14.52 -0.71
C ASP A 55 -13.92 13.35 -1.54
N GLU A 56 -14.41 13.17 -2.77
CA GLU A 56 -13.90 12.18 -3.72
C GLU A 56 -12.43 12.44 -4.12
N GLU A 57 -12.03 13.69 -4.35
CA GLU A 57 -10.63 14.05 -4.60
C GLU A 57 -9.73 13.80 -3.39
N ILE A 58 -10.21 14.09 -2.18
CA ILE A 58 -9.50 13.80 -0.93
C ILE A 58 -9.31 12.29 -0.76
N PHE A 59 -10.34 11.48 -0.98
CA PHE A 59 -10.22 10.03 -0.90
C PHE A 59 -9.21 9.48 -1.90
N LYS A 60 -9.23 9.94 -3.16
CA LYS A 60 -8.24 9.57 -4.18
C LYS A 60 -6.81 9.92 -3.76
N LEU A 61 -6.61 11.11 -3.19
CA LEU A 61 -5.30 11.54 -2.70
C LEU A 61 -4.80 10.64 -1.56
N LEU A 62 -5.66 10.35 -0.58
CA LEU A 62 -5.33 9.49 0.56
C LEU A 62 -5.01 8.06 0.11
N ASP A 63 -5.78 7.50 -0.81
CA ASP A 63 -5.52 6.18 -1.40
C ASP A 63 -4.19 6.15 -2.15
N CYS A 64 -3.89 7.20 -2.93
CA CYS A 64 -2.64 7.34 -3.64
C CYS A 64 -1.44 7.37 -2.67
N MET A 65 -1.54 8.12 -1.58
CA MET A 65 -0.51 8.19 -0.53
C MET A 65 -0.32 6.86 0.19
N ASN A 66 -1.41 6.15 0.50
CA ASN A 66 -1.34 4.83 1.15
C ASN A 66 -0.65 3.82 0.24
N GLU A 67 -1.01 3.79 -1.05
CA GLU A 67 -0.38 2.91 -2.03
C GLU A 67 1.12 3.22 -2.17
N GLN A 68 1.50 4.51 -2.15
CA GLN A 68 2.90 4.93 -2.18
C GLN A 68 3.72 4.35 -1.01
N ILE A 69 3.16 4.39 0.20
CA ILE A 69 3.80 3.82 1.40
C ILE A 69 3.90 2.30 1.24
N HIS A 70 2.82 1.66 0.79
CA HIS A 70 2.74 0.22 0.66
C HIS A 70 3.75 -0.32 -0.37
N LEU A 71 3.87 0.33 -1.53
CA LEU A 71 4.84 -0.01 -2.56
C LEU A 71 6.29 0.12 -2.06
N LYS A 72 6.61 1.19 -1.32
CA LYS A 72 7.95 1.39 -0.72
C LYS A 72 8.31 0.28 0.27
N LEU A 73 7.36 -0.14 1.11
CA LEU A 73 7.57 -1.24 2.06
C LEU A 73 7.83 -2.57 1.33
N ILE A 74 7.09 -2.85 0.25
CA ILE A 74 7.31 -4.06 -0.56
C ILE A 74 8.68 -4.00 -1.26
N LEU A 75 9.07 -2.83 -1.80
CA LEU A 75 10.38 -2.64 -2.43
C LEU A 75 11.51 -2.96 -1.45
N GLU A 76 11.45 -2.39 -0.24
CA GLU A 76 12.46 -2.64 0.80
C GLU A 76 12.57 -4.15 1.11
N ARG A 77 11.44 -4.84 1.26
CA ARG A 77 11.42 -6.29 1.48
C ARG A 77 12.08 -7.04 0.31
N LYS A 78 11.74 -6.70 -0.94
CA LYS A 78 12.31 -7.37 -2.11
C LYS A 78 13.81 -7.13 -2.26
N MET A 79 14.29 -5.93 -1.95
CA MET A 79 15.72 -5.64 -1.93
C MET A 79 16.45 -6.46 -0.86
N LYS A 80 15.89 -6.60 0.35
CA LYS A 80 16.44 -7.46 1.41
C LYS A 80 16.48 -8.93 1.00
N GLU A 81 15.40 -9.45 0.42
CA GLU A 81 15.33 -10.83 -0.10
C GLU A 81 16.38 -11.07 -1.19
N CYS A 82 16.54 -10.13 -2.12
CA CYS A 82 17.57 -10.16 -3.16
C CYS A 82 18.98 -10.22 -2.55
N TRP A 83 19.26 -9.34 -1.60
CA TRP A 83 20.56 -9.28 -0.92
C TRP A 83 20.89 -10.57 -0.16
N MET A 84 19.90 -11.12 0.55
CA MET A 84 20.05 -12.40 1.27
C MET A 84 20.31 -13.56 0.31
N ALA A 85 19.61 -13.60 -0.83
CA ALA A 85 19.85 -14.61 -1.86
C ALA A 85 21.26 -14.47 -2.47
N MET A 86 21.71 -13.24 -2.73
CA MET A 86 23.08 -12.95 -3.17
C MET A 86 24.13 -13.39 -2.15
N ALA A 87 23.87 -13.23 -0.85
CA ALA A 87 24.77 -13.70 0.20
C ALA A 87 24.89 -15.22 0.22
N LYS A 88 23.76 -15.95 0.19
CA LYS A 88 23.73 -17.42 0.10
C LYS A 88 24.43 -17.93 -1.17
N ALA A 89 24.27 -17.21 -2.28
CA ALA A 89 24.97 -17.52 -3.52
C ALA A 89 26.50 -17.43 -3.33
N ARG A 90 27.01 -16.37 -2.66
CA ARG A 90 28.44 -16.23 -2.33
C ARG A 90 28.95 -17.36 -1.45
N GLU A 91 28.22 -17.70 -0.39
CA GLU A 91 28.58 -18.80 0.52
C GLU A 91 28.68 -20.13 -0.24
N SER A 92 27.69 -20.44 -1.08
CA SER A 92 27.64 -21.71 -1.82
C SER A 92 28.73 -21.87 -2.89
N MET A 93 29.32 -20.77 -3.36
CA MET A 93 30.28 -20.78 -4.48
C MET A 93 31.70 -20.37 -4.09
N GLY A 94 31.91 -19.92 -2.85
CA GLY A 94 33.18 -19.41 -2.36
C GLY A 94 33.60 -18.09 -3.02
N SER A 95 34.82 -17.64 -2.72
CA SER A 95 35.41 -16.37 -3.23
C SER A 95 35.65 -16.35 -4.75
N LEU A 96 35.33 -17.43 -5.47
CA LEU A 96 35.59 -17.59 -6.91
C LEU A 96 34.74 -16.68 -7.79
N LEU A 97 33.74 -16.02 -7.21
CA LEU A 97 32.84 -15.17 -7.97
C LEU A 97 32.87 -13.75 -7.43
N ASN A 98 33.33 -12.86 -8.29
CA ASN A 98 33.09 -11.44 -8.16
C ASN A 98 31.61 -11.17 -8.51
N ILE A 99 30.68 -11.69 -7.68
CA ILE A 99 29.22 -11.62 -7.90
C ILE A 99 28.74 -10.17 -7.96
N SER A 100 29.49 -9.23 -7.36
CA SER A 100 29.31 -7.79 -7.51
C SER A 100 29.30 -7.30 -8.98
N VAL A 101 29.83 -8.09 -9.92
CA VAL A 101 29.89 -7.77 -11.37
C VAL A 101 28.84 -8.56 -12.18
N VAL A 102 28.00 -9.39 -11.53
CA VAL A 102 26.93 -10.11 -12.23
C VAL A 102 25.82 -9.11 -12.54
N ASN A 103 25.74 -8.69 -13.80
CA ASN A 103 24.57 -7.97 -14.29
C ASN A 103 23.38 -8.93 -14.28
N LEU A 104 22.48 -8.76 -13.30
CA LEU A 104 21.30 -9.60 -13.12
C LEU A 104 20.18 -9.24 -14.11
N ASP A 105 20.26 -8.09 -14.79
CA ASP A 105 19.23 -7.59 -15.68
C ASP A 105 19.84 -6.95 -16.94
N SER A 106 19.92 -7.71 -18.04
CA SER A 106 20.44 -7.23 -19.34
C SER A 106 19.39 -7.17 -20.45
N THR A 107 18.14 -7.50 -20.15
CA THR A 107 17.07 -7.69 -21.16
C THR A 107 15.79 -6.92 -20.87
N SER A 108 15.74 -6.16 -19.78
CA SER A 108 14.57 -5.39 -19.38
C SER A 108 14.65 -3.96 -19.90
N THR A 109 13.56 -3.47 -20.50
CA THR A 109 13.40 -2.06 -20.91
C THR A 109 12.27 -1.41 -20.12
N VAL A 110 12.36 -0.11 -19.89
CA VAL A 110 11.29 0.67 -19.24
C VAL A 110 10.66 1.56 -20.29
N ASP A 111 9.36 1.40 -20.47
CA ASP A 111 8.56 2.26 -21.35
C ASP A 111 7.69 3.18 -20.50
N VAL A 112 7.40 4.37 -21.02
CA VAL A 112 6.50 5.33 -20.38
C VAL A 112 5.23 5.45 -21.22
N GLU A 113 4.13 4.92 -20.72
CA GLU A 113 2.82 5.03 -21.34
C GLU A 113 2.09 6.28 -20.85
N LYS A 114 1.49 7.02 -21.80
CA LYS A 114 0.69 8.23 -21.53
C LYS A 114 1.41 9.30 -20.70
N GLY A 115 2.74 9.28 -20.68
CA GLY A 115 3.57 10.23 -19.94
C GLY A 115 3.62 10.05 -18.42
N VAL A 116 2.90 9.06 -17.86
CA VAL A 116 2.74 8.89 -16.40
C VAL A 116 2.91 7.47 -15.91
N ASN A 117 2.75 6.46 -16.77
CA ASN A 117 2.79 5.06 -16.39
C ASN A 117 4.10 4.43 -16.86
N PHE A 118 4.99 4.14 -15.91
CA PHE A 118 6.25 3.44 -16.15
C PHE A 118 5.98 1.94 -16.14
N ILE A 119 6.30 1.27 -17.25
CA ILE A 119 6.07 -0.16 -17.44
C ILE A 119 7.39 -0.85 -17.73
N LEU A 120 7.71 -1.85 -16.92
CA LEU A 120 8.86 -2.71 -17.16
C LEU A 120 8.47 -3.77 -18.20
N ARG A 121 9.09 -3.72 -19.39
CA ARG A 121 9.01 -4.79 -20.38
C ARG A 121 10.19 -5.72 -20.23
N GLN A 122 9.89 -7.00 -19.96
CA GLN A 122 10.90 -8.06 -19.93
C GLN A 122 10.83 -8.88 -21.20
N ARG A 123 11.98 -9.12 -21.82
CA ARG A 123 12.10 -10.18 -22.82
C ARG A 123 12.22 -11.50 -22.07
N ASP A 124 11.09 -12.18 -21.91
CA ASP A 124 10.99 -13.44 -21.17
C ASP A 124 11.30 -14.64 -22.07
N ASP A 125 12.53 -14.67 -22.62
CA ASP A 125 13.00 -15.84 -23.35
C ASP A 125 13.93 -16.69 -22.49
N ASP A 126 13.58 -17.98 -22.36
CA ASP A 126 14.37 -19.00 -21.66
C ASP A 126 15.84 -19.02 -22.10
N PHE A 127 16.09 -18.59 -23.34
CA PHE A 127 17.41 -18.48 -23.93
C PHE A 127 18.25 -17.37 -23.27
N SER A 128 17.70 -16.17 -23.06
CA SER A 128 18.38 -15.08 -22.33
C SER A 128 18.73 -15.46 -20.89
N ARG A 129 17.81 -16.13 -20.17
CA ARG A 129 18.09 -16.67 -18.82
C ARG A 129 19.23 -17.68 -18.81
N LYS A 130 19.21 -18.62 -19.75
CA LYS A 130 20.26 -19.63 -19.93
C LYS A 130 21.60 -19.01 -20.33
N GLN A 131 21.59 -17.93 -21.12
CA GLN A 131 22.80 -17.20 -21.49
C GLN A 131 23.46 -16.51 -20.29
N MET A 132 22.69 -15.85 -19.43
CA MET A 132 23.23 -15.15 -18.24
C MET A 132 23.99 -16.08 -17.30
N PHE A 133 23.46 -17.28 -17.11
CA PHE A 133 24.07 -18.29 -16.23
C PHE A 133 24.98 -19.28 -16.97
N LYS A 134 25.18 -19.12 -18.29
CA LYS A 134 26.02 -20.01 -19.10
C LYS A 134 27.44 -20.15 -18.56
N LYS A 135 27.98 -19.08 -17.96
CA LYS A 135 29.31 -19.09 -17.33
C LYS A 135 29.43 -20.03 -16.12
N PHE A 136 28.31 -20.47 -15.55
CA PHE A 136 28.24 -21.43 -14.45
C PHE A 136 28.02 -22.87 -14.95
N GLY A 137 27.79 -23.08 -16.25
CA GLY A 137 27.53 -24.39 -16.83
C GLY A 137 26.34 -25.10 -16.16
N LEU A 138 26.55 -26.37 -15.79
CA LEU A 138 25.55 -27.19 -15.08
C LEU A 138 25.30 -26.75 -13.63
N PHE A 139 26.17 -25.91 -13.06
CA PHE A 139 26.11 -25.46 -11.67
C PHE A 139 25.48 -24.07 -11.55
N THR A 140 24.39 -23.81 -12.28
CA THR A 140 23.65 -22.55 -12.07
C THR A 140 23.18 -22.49 -10.62
N PRO A 141 23.62 -21.49 -9.84
CA PRO A 141 23.35 -21.46 -8.41
C PRO A 141 21.89 -21.07 -8.19
N ILE A 142 21.13 -21.93 -7.50
CA ILE A 142 19.71 -21.70 -7.18
C ILE A 142 19.50 -20.33 -6.52
N HIS A 143 20.42 -19.95 -5.63
CA HIS A 143 20.39 -18.66 -4.95
C HIS A 143 20.61 -17.46 -5.87
N LEU A 144 21.36 -17.60 -6.96
CA LEU A 144 21.57 -16.53 -7.93
C LEU A 144 20.33 -16.32 -8.82
N VAL A 145 19.67 -17.41 -9.21
CA VAL A 145 18.35 -17.35 -9.90
C VAL A 145 17.31 -16.70 -8.99
N THR A 146 17.33 -17.06 -7.71
CA THR A 146 16.44 -16.46 -6.69
C THR A 146 16.72 -14.95 -6.55
N ALA A 147 17.99 -14.55 -6.47
CA ALA A 147 18.38 -13.15 -6.42
C ALA A 147 17.88 -12.37 -7.64
N GLN A 148 18.05 -12.91 -8.86
CA GLN A 148 17.54 -12.30 -10.09
C GLN A 148 16.02 -12.11 -10.05
N LYS A 149 15.27 -13.10 -9.57
CA LYS A 149 13.81 -12.98 -9.42
C LYS A 149 13.43 -11.81 -8.50
N HIS A 150 14.16 -11.64 -7.40
CA HIS A 150 13.92 -10.53 -6.47
C HIS A 150 14.38 -9.18 -7.05
N SER A 151 15.47 -9.12 -7.84
CA SER A 151 15.91 -7.88 -8.50
C SER A 151 14.89 -7.39 -9.51
N ILE A 152 14.41 -8.29 -10.37
CA ILE A 152 13.36 -8.02 -11.35
C ILE A 152 12.09 -7.48 -10.67
N ALA A 153 11.64 -8.15 -9.60
CA ALA A 153 10.48 -7.71 -8.84
C ALA A 153 10.69 -6.32 -8.21
N ALA A 154 11.91 -6.03 -7.73
CA ALA A 154 12.25 -4.72 -7.19
C ALA A 154 12.24 -3.63 -8.29
N ILE A 155 12.77 -3.89 -9.48
CA ILE A 155 12.72 -2.95 -10.61
C ILE A 155 11.28 -2.66 -11.01
N ASN A 156 10.43 -3.69 -11.05
CA ASN A 156 9.01 -3.52 -11.35
C ASN A 156 8.31 -2.64 -10.29
N LEU A 157 8.63 -2.84 -9.01
CA LEU A 157 8.12 -2.00 -7.93
C LEU A 157 8.60 -0.55 -8.05
N VAL A 158 9.85 -0.32 -8.47
CA VAL A 158 10.34 1.04 -8.75
C VAL A 158 9.53 1.71 -9.86
N CYS A 159 9.18 0.98 -10.93
CA CYS A 159 8.31 1.52 -11.99
C CYS A 159 6.90 1.87 -11.45
N ASN A 160 6.33 1.00 -10.62
CA ASN A 160 5.03 1.27 -9.98
C ASN A 160 5.09 2.48 -9.04
N ILE A 161 6.16 2.61 -8.24
CA ILE A 161 6.39 3.76 -7.37
C ILE A 161 6.51 5.04 -8.19
N ALA A 162 7.27 5.04 -9.28
CA ALA A 162 7.42 6.20 -10.15
C ALA A 162 6.07 6.63 -10.78
N SER A 163 5.26 5.65 -11.18
CA SER A 163 3.92 5.91 -11.73
C SER A 163 2.99 6.50 -10.67
N ASN A 164 2.95 5.89 -9.48
CA ASN A 164 2.17 6.38 -8.35
C ASN A 164 2.63 7.77 -7.89
N GLN A 165 3.94 8.04 -7.86
CA GLN A 165 4.48 9.37 -7.56
C GLN A 165 4.01 10.42 -8.55
N THR A 166 3.96 10.07 -9.84
CA THR A 166 3.49 10.98 -10.87
C THR A 166 2.00 11.28 -10.68
N GLN A 167 1.20 10.26 -10.36
CA GLN A 167 -0.22 10.41 -10.05
C GLN A 167 -0.44 11.28 -8.79
N LEU A 168 0.31 11.03 -7.72
CA LEU A 168 0.24 11.77 -6.48
C LEU A 168 0.50 13.26 -6.70
N VAL A 169 1.50 13.61 -7.51
CA VAL A 169 1.80 15.00 -7.86
C VAL A 169 0.64 15.65 -8.63
N GLN A 170 0.00 14.93 -9.55
CA GLN A 170 -1.15 15.44 -10.29
C GLN A 170 -2.36 15.66 -9.39
N ASP A 171 -2.64 14.74 -8.47
CA ASP A 171 -3.79 14.85 -7.58
C ASP A 171 -3.58 15.95 -6.52
N MET A 172 -2.35 16.13 -6.02
CA MET A 172 -1.99 17.27 -5.17
C MET A 172 -2.19 18.62 -5.91
N ALA A 173 -1.85 18.69 -7.20
CA ALA A 173 -2.03 19.91 -7.99
C ALA A 173 -3.52 20.25 -8.19
N LYS A 174 -4.35 19.25 -8.52
CA LYS A 174 -5.81 19.44 -8.67
C LYS A 174 -6.46 19.91 -7.37
N TYR A 175 -6.11 19.29 -6.25
CA TYR A 175 -6.61 19.67 -4.94
C TYR A 175 -6.25 21.13 -4.60
N ALA A 176 -5.01 21.54 -4.87
CA ALA A 176 -4.57 22.93 -4.64
C ALA A 176 -5.34 23.94 -5.51
N GLU A 177 -5.66 23.61 -6.76
CA GLU A 177 -6.50 24.46 -7.61
C GLU A 177 -7.94 24.57 -7.08
N HIS A 178 -8.50 23.49 -6.53
CA HIS A 178 -9.82 23.52 -5.92
C HIS A 178 -9.85 24.39 -4.66
N ASP A 179 -8.82 24.29 -3.81
CA ASP A 179 -8.72 25.09 -2.58
C ASP A 179 -8.61 26.59 -2.89
N LEU A 180 -7.83 26.96 -3.92
CA LEU A 180 -7.73 28.34 -4.41
C LEU A 180 -9.06 28.91 -4.94
N LYS A 181 -9.92 28.07 -5.55
CA LYS A 181 -11.24 28.49 -6.07
C LYS A 181 -12.27 28.72 -4.95
N ARG A 182 -12.00 28.28 -3.72
CA ARG A 182 -12.87 28.48 -2.56
C ARG A 182 -12.60 29.80 -1.81
N LEU A 183 -11.47 30.48 -2.09
CA LEU A 183 -11.07 31.78 -1.53
C LEU A 183 -11.60 32.95 -2.37
#